data_AF-A0A956YEP1-F1
#
_entry.id   AF-A0A956YEP1-F1
#
_cell.length_a   1.000
_cell.length_b   1.000
_cell.length_c   1.000
_cell.angle_alpha   90.00
_cell.angle_beta   90.00
_cell.angle_gamma   90.00
#
_symmetry.space_group_name_H-M   'P 1'
#
loop_
_entity.id
_entity.type
_entity.pdbx_description
1 polymer ?
#
loop_
_entity_poly.entity_id
_entity_poly.type
_entity_poly.pdbx_seq_one_letter_code
_entity_poly.pdbx_strand_id
1 'polypeptide(L)'
;MANDRKKPQSGAGQRQGSLGAAVRRASQKQRVRPSVRANARKAALSQRTMPKPPARRPVNRAAVGAGVSAELASQISSIQDKFERLESQAQLEDIFSAIGKIDSQLTELPFTLESLRGRGYVHSGQLEDKLEALDDKWDEVRPRVEQAVGEQVTRLDRELDQTERQVNRLGNANAVVVKSVDSAVDSLGSRITAARRALDGLYDGIQTELYQIEYALGQVGKMLDLMAGSQEIRLLEAEGPLLAVKAEWHQDGEEGPKGYLFLTDQRLLFEQREEVVTKKRFGIFKAESEMVQKLHIAVQVHEIDQIVHKEEGGFLGMGKADILELVFAATANLSRARFHLDGQDSEDWAAMLNRIQSGEIDGDRSEEYLEELEAAAITSASFPEKCPSCYAAIPEQPRGVTVYTCEFCGATVQPLSS
;
A
#
# COMPACT_ATOMS: atom_id res chain seq x y z
N MET A 1 52.42 -24.23 48.40
CA MET A 1 50.94 -24.15 48.43
C MET A 1 50.53 -22.76 47.96
N ALA A 2 49.64 -22.72 46.96
CA ALA A 2 48.81 -21.61 46.46
C ALA A 2 49.51 -20.30 46.06
N ASN A 3 49.75 -20.05 44.77
CA ASN A 3 48.82 -19.55 43.73
C ASN A 3 48.58 -18.04 43.80
N ASP A 4 49.45 -17.27 43.15
CA ASP A 4 49.16 -15.91 42.70
C ASP A 4 48.97 -15.88 41.18
N ARG A 5 47.78 -15.43 40.77
CA ARG A 5 47.25 -15.47 39.41
C ARG A 5 47.86 -14.35 38.56
N LYS A 6 48.66 -14.73 37.57
CA LYS A 6 48.97 -13.92 36.38
C LYS A 6 47.70 -13.67 35.56
N LYS A 7 47.34 -12.39 35.35
CA LYS A 7 46.36 -11.98 34.32
C LYS A 7 46.96 -12.18 32.92
N PRO A 8 46.22 -12.75 31.96
CA PRO A 8 46.61 -12.69 30.55
C PRO A 8 46.10 -11.39 29.92
N GLN A 9 46.96 -10.76 29.11
CA GLN A 9 46.58 -9.72 28.16
C GLN A 9 45.76 -10.36 27.03
N SER A 10 44.51 -9.95 26.87
CA SER A 10 43.66 -10.31 25.74
C SER A 10 43.75 -9.22 24.67
N GLY A 11 44.69 -9.42 23.73
CA GLY A 11 44.69 -8.73 22.44
C GLY A 11 44.10 -9.66 21.39
N ALA A 12 42.84 -9.46 21.01
CA ALA A 12 42.22 -10.00 19.80
C ALA A 12 40.79 -9.46 19.67
N GLY A 13 40.60 -8.42 18.86
CA GLY A 13 39.29 -7.78 18.69
C GLY A 13 39.19 -6.88 17.47
N GLN A 14 39.81 -7.25 16.36
CA GLN A 14 39.65 -6.58 15.07
C GLN A 14 39.80 -7.62 13.97
N ARG A 15 38.71 -8.34 13.67
CA ARG A 15 38.58 -9.21 12.46
C ARG A 15 37.16 -9.75 12.20
N GLN A 16 36.12 -9.23 12.87
CA GLN A 16 34.74 -9.68 12.65
C GLN A 16 33.92 -8.79 11.70
N GLY A 17 34.40 -7.60 11.30
CA GLY A 17 33.67 -6.71 10.38
C GLY A 17 33.71 -7.14 8.90
N SER A 18 34.75 -7.84 8.43
CA SER A 18 34.90 -8.13 7.00
C SER A 18 34.26 -9.43 6.52
N LEU A 19 33.97 -10.38 7.43
CA LEU A 19 33.30 -11.63 7.08
C LEU A 19 31.80 -11.44 6.86
N GLY A 20 31.16 -10.51 7.58
CA GLY A 20 29.75 -10.17 7.38
C GLY A 20 29.48 -9.54 6.01
N ALA A 21 30.34 -8.63 5.57
CA ALA A 21 30.24 -8.00 4.24
C ALA A 21 30.51 -8.99 3.09
N ALA A 22 31.47 -9.90 3.25
CA ALA A 22 31.78 -10.91 2.25
C ALA A 22 30.69 -11.99 2.12
N VAL A 23 30.03 -12.36 3.23
CA VAL A 23 28.90 -13.30 3.22
C VAL A 23 27.63 -12.65 2.64
N ARG A 24 27.38 -11.36 2.90
CA ARG A 24 26.31 -10.59 2.22
C ARG A 24 26.56 -10.42 0.71
N ARG A 25 27.83 -10.19 0.29
CA ARG A 25 28.20 -10.18 -1.13
C ARG A 25 28.08 -11.56 -1.79
N ALA A 26 28.31 -12.65 -1.06
CA ALA A 26 28.13 -14.01 -1.58
C ALA A 26 26.66 -14.44 -1.68
N SER A 27 25.74 -13.80 -0.94
CA SER A 27 24.28 -13.97 -1.11
C SER A 27 23.68 -13.06 -2.17
N GLN A 28 24.47 -12.20 -2.83
CA GLN A 28 24.16 -11.63 -4.16
C GLN A 28 24.16 -12.71 -5.25
N LYS A 29 23.58 -13.89 -4.98
CA LYS A 29 23.01 -14.68 -6.07
C LYS A 29 22.15 -13.71 -6.84
N GLN A 30 22.47 -13.50 -8.11
CA GLN A 30 21.80 -12.58 -9.03
C GLN A 30 20.29 -12.65 -8.79
N ARG A 31 19.76 -11.79 -7.93
CA ARG A 31 18.33 -11.61 -7.77
C ARG A 31 17.91 -11.05 -9.11
N VAL A 32 17.21 -11.87 -9.87
CA VAL A 32 16.63 -11.43 -11.14
C VAL A 32 15.65 -10.34 -10.75
N ARG A 33 15.87 -9.10 -11.24
CA ARG A 33 14.98 -7.98 -10.92
C ARG A 33 13.53 -8.41 -11.17
N PRO A 34 12.59 -8.15 -10.25
CA PRO A 34 11.20 -8.58 -10.41
C PRO A 34 10.59 -8.19 -11.77
N SER A 35 11.01 -7.06 -12.35
CA SER A 35 10.58 -6.60 -13.68
C SER A 35 11.07 -7.49 -14.84
N VAL A 36 12.23 -8.13 -14.73
CA VAL A 36 12.72 -9.10 -15.72
C VAL A 36 11.84 -10.35 -15.70
N ARG A 37 11.47 -10.82 -14.51
CA ARG A 37 10.54 -11.94 -14.33
C ARG A 37 9.14 -11.60 -14.84
N ALA A 38 8.65 -10.39 -14.55
CA ALA A 38 7.40 -9.88 -15.09
C ALA A 38 7.38 -9.83 -16.63
N ASN A 39 8.49 -9.46 -17.28
CA ASN A 39 8.61 -9.52 -18.74
C ASN A 39 8.51 -10.96 -19.28
N ALA A 40 9.19 -11.91 -18.63
CA ALA A 40 9.08 -13.32 -18.99
C ALA A 40 7.65 -13.85 -18.82
N ARG A 41 6.97 -13.46 -17.73
CA ARG A 41 5.56 -13.77 -17.49
C ARG A 41 4.66 -13.19 -18.57
N LYS A 42 4.82 -11.90 -18.92
CA LYS A 42 4.07 -11.25 -19.99
C LYS A 42 4.21 -11.99 -21.33
N ALA A 43 5.42 -12.45 -21.65
CA ALA A 43 5.65 -13.26 -22.84
C ALA A 43 4.93 -14.62 -22.76
N ALA A 44 4.99 -15.30 -21.62
CA ALA A 44 4.30 -16.58 -21.41
C ALA A 44 2.77 -16.44 -21.46
N LEU A 45 2.20 -15.38 -20.89
CA LEU A 45 0.77 -15.08 -20.92
C LEU A 45 0.25 -14.86 -22.34
N SER A 46 1.04 -14.20 -23.20
CA SER A 46 0.65 -13.98 -24.60
C SER A 46 0.45 -15.28 -25.41
N GLN A 47 1.06 -16.38 -24.95
CA GLN A 47 0.96 -17.70 -25.57
C GLN A 47 -0.14 -18.56 -24.95
N ARG A 48 -0.72 -18.17 -23.80
CA ARG A 48 -1.73 -18.93 -23.08
C ARG A 48 -3.12 -18.38 -23.40
N THR A 49 -3.95 -19.16 -24.08
CA THR A 49 -5.36 -18.84 -24.26
C THR A 49 -6.14 -19.21 -22.99
N MET A 50 -6.74 -18.22 -22.33
CA MET A 50 -7.68 -18.48 -21.23
C MET A 50 -8.83 -19.39 -21.72
N PRO A 51 -9.25 -20.38 -20.92
CA PRO A 51 -10.46 -21.13 -21.23
C PRO A 51 -11.62 -20.14 -21.29
N LYS A 52 -12.35 -20.12 -22.41
CA LYS A 52 -13.57 -19.32 -22.50
C LYS A 52 -14.74 -20.16 -21.98
N PRO A 53 -15.67 -19.56 -21.22
CA PRO A 53 -16.92 -20.23 -20.89
C PRO A 53 -17.59 -20.73 -22.18
N PRO A 54 -18.17 -21.94 -22.19
CA PRO A 54 -18.94 -22.40 -23.34
C PRO A 54 -20.10 -21.44 -23.60
N ALA A 55 -20.24 -20.98 -24.85
CA ALA A 55 -21.34 -20.10 -25.23
C ALA A 55 -22.67 -20.88 -25.15
N ARG A 56 -23.52 -20.54 -24.18
CA ARG A 56 -24.87 -21.10 -24.05
C ARG A 56 -25.89 -20.31 -24.86
N ARG A 57 -26.89 -21.01 -25.37
CA ARG A 57 -28.00 -20.42 -26.11
C ARG A 57 -29.00 -19.85 -25.09
N PRO A 58 -29.54 -18.64 -25.30
CA PRO A 58 -30.52 -18.08 -24.37
C PRO A 58 -31.74 -18.98 -24.21
N VAL A 59 -32.20 -19.10 -22.96
CA VAL A 59 -33.39 -19.88 -22.60
C VAL A 59 -34.63 -19.23 -23.19
N ASN A 60 -35.44 -20.00 -23.91
CA ASN A 60 -36.72 -19.50 -24.39
C ASN A 60 -37.73 -19.49 -23.24
N ARG A 61 -38.20 -18.31 -22.85
CA ARG A 61 -39.29 -18.19 -21.87
C ARG A 61 -40.54 -18.92 -22.37
N ALA A 62 -40.96 -19.94 -21.63
CA ALA A 62 -42.21 -20.62 -21.90
C ALA A 62 -43.38 -19.65 -21.63
N ALA A 63 -44.23 -19.45 -22.64
CA ALA A 63 -45.47 -18.70 -22.47
C ALA A 63 -46.36 -19.41 -21.45
N VAL A 64 -46.86 -18.65 -20.46
CA VAL A 64 -47.80 -19.17 -19.46
C VAL A 64 -49.16 -19.35 -20.13
N GLY A 65 -49.74 -20.56 -20.05
CA GLY A 65 -51.03 -20.86 -20.67
C GLY A 65 -52.18 -19.99 -20.14
N ALA A 66 -53.13 -19.63 -21.02
CA ALA A 66 -54.24 -18.70 -20.75
C ALA A 66 -55.25 -19.12 -19.66
N GLY A 67 -55.03 -20.25 -18.97
CA GLY A 67 -55.87 -20.77 -17.89
C GLY A 67 -55.19 -20.85 -16.51
N VAL A 68 -53.96 -20.33 -16.37
CA VAL A 68 -53.19 -20.34 -15.12
C VAL A 68 -53.62 -19.17 -14.23
N SER A 69 -53.73 -19.39 -12.91
CA SER A 69 -54.05 -18.29 -11.97
C SER A 69 -52.93 -17.24 -11.95
N ALA A 70 -53.28 -15.97 -11.71
CA ALA A 70 -52.30 -14.88 -11.67
C ALA A 70 -51.16 -15.13 -10.66
N GLU A 71 -51.48 -15.74 -9.51
CA GLU A 71 -50.49 -16.12 -8.49
C GLU A 71 -49.51 -17.17 -9.02
N LEU A 72 -50.00 -18.21 -9.68
CA LEU A 72 -49.16 -19.27 -10.23
C LEU A 72 -48.32 -18.75 -11.41
N ALA A 73 -48.87 -17.84 -12.22
CA ALA A 73 -48.14 -17.17 -13.29
C ALA A 73 -46.98 -16.31 -12.75
N SER A 74 -47.19 -15.59 -11.65
CA SER A 74 -46.14 -14.82 -10.96
C SER A 74 -45.01 -15.73 -10.44
N GLN A 75 -45.36 -16.86 -9.83
CA GLN A 75 -44.37 -17.84 -9.37
C GLN A 75 -43.55 -18.43 -10.53
N ILE A 76 -44.21 -18.79 -11.64
CA ILE A 76 -43.52 -19.27 -12.84
C ILE A 76 -42.51 -18.23 -13.36
N SER A 77 -42.91 -16.95 -13.44
CA SER A 77 -42.01 -15.86 -13.86
C SER A 77 -40.81 -15.72 -12.92
N SER A 78 -41.04 -15.76 -11.61
CA SER A 78 -39.96 -15.66 -10.60
C SER A 78 -38.95 -16.80 -10.74
N ILE A 79 -39.42 -18.04 -10.98
CA ILE A 79 -38.56 -19.20 -11.20
C ILE A 79 -37.75 -19.04 -12.49
N GLN A 80 -38.38 -18.57 -13.58
CA GLN A 80 -37.70 -18.30 -14.85
C GLN A 80 -36.60 -17.23 -14.69
N ASP A 81 -36.92 -16.09 -14.07
CA ASP A 81 -35.95 -15.02 -13.82
C ASP A 81 -34.80 -15.49 -12.91
N LYS A 82 -35.10 -16.33 -11.92
CA LYS A 82 -34.08 -16.92 -11.05
C LYS A 82 -33.18 -17.87 -11.83
N PHE A 83 -33.75 -18.72 -12.67
CA PHE A 83 -32.98 -19.65 -13.51
C PHE A 83 -32.07 -18.91 -14.49
N GLU A 84 -32.55 -17.86 -15.17
CA GLU A 84 -31.75 -17.01 -16.07
C GLU A 84 -30.55 -16.39 -15.34
N ARG A 85 -30.73 -15.90 -14.11
CA ARG A 85 -29.61 -15.40 -13.29
C ARG A 85 -28.60 -16.49 -12.94
N LEU A 86 -29.07 -17.69 -12.60
CA LEU A 86 -28.20 -18.83 -12.28
C LEU A 86 -27.42 -19.32 -13.49
N GLU A 87 -28.02 -19.29 -14.69
CA GLU A 87 -27.33 -19.61 -15.94
C GLU A 87 -26.12 -18.69 -16.16
N SER A 88 -26.31 -17.37 -15.99
CA SER A 88 -25.20 -16.41 -16.07
C SER A 88 -24.13 -16.68 -15.01
N GLN A 89 -24.52 -16.94 -13.76
CA GLN A 89 -23.57 -17.21 -12.67
C GLN A 89 -22.78 -18.52 -12.84
N ALA A 90 -23.38 -19.53 -13.45
CA ALA A 90 -22.74 -20.82 -13.70
C ALA A 90 -21.65 -20.76 -14.79
N GLN A 91 -21.57 -19.66 -15.55
CA GLN A 91 -20.47 -19.42 -16.49
C GLN A 91 -19.16 -19.04 -15.79
N LEU A 92 -19.21 -18.71 -14.49
CA LEU A 92 -18.04 -18.40 -13.65
C LEU A 92 -17.15 -17.28 -14.22
N GLU A 93 -17.75 -16.31 -14.92
CA GLU A 93 -17.04 -15.20 -15.57
C GLU A 93 -16.19 -14.39 -14.58
N ASP A 94 -16.70 -14.21 -13.36
CA ASP A 94 -16.00 -13.55 -12.26
C ASP A 94 -14.71 -14.28 -11.86
N ILE A 95 -14.72 -15.62 -11.86
CA ILE A 95 -13.54 -16.45 -11.57
C ILE A 95 -12.49 -16.28 -12.68
N PHE A 96 -12.90 -16.32 -13.95
CA PHE A 96 -11.98 -16.09 -15.07
C PHE A 96 -11.38 -14.67 -15.03
N SER A 97 -12.20 -13.68 -14.68
CA SER A 97 -11.76 -12.30 -14.50
C SER A 97 -10.75 -12.18 -13.35
N ALA A 98 -10.98 -12.85 -12.22
CA ALA A 98 -10.06 -12.87 -11.09
C ALA A 98 -8.69 -13.49 -11.45
N ILE A 99 -8.69 -14.64 -12.16
CA ILE A 99 -7.46 -15.27 -12.67
C ILE A 99 -6.68 -14.28 -13.57
N GLY A 100 -7.38 -13.62 -14.51
CA GLY A 100 -6.76 -12.63 -15.40
C GLY A 100 -6.23 -11.41 -14.65
N LYS A 101 -6.91 -10.98 -13.58
CA LYS A 101 -6.46 -9.87 -12.73
C LYS A 101 -5.18 -10.20 -11.97
N ILE A 102 -5.07 -11.41 -11.40
CA ILE A 102 -3.85 -11.87 -10.73
C ILE A 102 -2.68 -11.87 -11.73
N ASP A 103 -2.89 -12.39 -12.93
CA ASP A 103 -1.88 -12.37 -14.00
C ASP A 103 -1.44 -10.95 -14.39
N SER A 104 -2.38 -10.00 -14.47
CA SER A 104 -2.10 -8.59 -14.73
C SER A 104 -1.29 -7.97 -13.61
N GLN A 105 -1.73 -8.11 -12.36
CA GLN A 105 -1.07 -7.54 -11.19
C GLN A 105 0.36 -8.06 -11.01
N LEU A 106 0.59 -9.37 -11.18
CA LEU A 106 1.94 -9.95 -11.12
C LEU A 106 2.85 -9.48 -12.25
N THR A 107 2.28 -8.99 -13.36
CA THR A 107 3.04 -8.37 -14.44
C THR A 107 3.28 -6.89 -14.16
N GLU A 108 2.29 -6.15 -13.67
CA GLU A 108 2.31 -4.68 -13.57
C GLU A 108 2.98 -4.17 -12.30
N LEU A 109 2.72 -4.78 -11.14
CA LEU A 109 3.24 -4.31 -9.85
C LEU A 109 4.77 -4.26 -9.77
N PRO A 110 5.53 -5.22 -10.34
CA PRO A 110 6.98 -5.11 -10.40
C PRO A 110 7.49 -3.86 -11.14
N PHE A 111 6.84 -3.48 -12.25
CA PHE A 111 7.20 -2.26 -12.99
C PHE A 111 6.78 -1.00 -12.24
N THR A 112 5.63 -1.02 -11.57
CA THR A 112 5.20 0.08 -10.70
C THR A 112 6.22 0.30 -9.59
N LEU A 113 6.67 -0.76 -8.92
CA LEU A 113 7.70 -0.67 -7.89
C LEU A 113 9.03 -0.12 -8.45
N GLU A 114 9.53 -0.66 -9.58
CA GLU A 114 10.75 -0.16 -10.22
C GLU A 114 10.64 1.33 -10.63
N SER A 115 9.48 1.76 -11.13
CA SER A 115 9.19 3.16 -11.43
C SER A 115 9.27 4.04 -10.17
N LEU A 116 8.71 3.59 -9.05
CA LEU A 116 8.80 4.29 -7.76
C LEU A 116 10.24 4.33 -7.23
N ARG A 117 11.02 3.25 -7.38
CA ARG A 117 12.46 3.24 -7.08
C ARG A 117 13.21 4.31 -7.87
N GLY A 118 12.94 4.40 -9.17
CA GLY A 118 13.53 5.43 -10.05
C GLY A 118 13.14 6.87 -9.68
N ARG A 119 12.08 7.04 -8.89
CA ARG A 119 11.63 8.34 -8.35
C ARG A 119 12.14 8.62 -6.92
N GLY A 120 13.03 7.77 -6.38
CA GLY A 120 13.65 7.97 -5.07
C GLY A 120 12.96 7.24 -3.90
N TYR A 121 12.04 6.30 -4.17
CA TYR A 121 11.50 5.46 -3.09
C TYR A 121 12.48 4.36 -2.70
N VAL A 122 13.01 4.40 -1.47
CA VAL A 122 14.05 3.48 -1.00
C VAL A 122 13.57 2.44 0.02
N HIS A 123 12.37 2.62 0.58
CA HIS A 123 11.84 1.79 1.67
C HIS A 123 11.06 0.56 1.19
N SER A 124 10.62 -0.29 2.12
CA SER A 124 9.91 -1.54 1.85
C SER A 124 10.67 -2.50 0.92
N GLY A 125 11.97 -2.72 1.15
CA GLY A 125 12.82 -3.62 0.34
C GLY A 125 12.37 -5.08 0.28
N GLN A 126 11.46 -5.47 1.18
CA GLN A 126 10.81 -6.78 1.18
C GLN A 126 9.68 -6.92 0.15
N LEU A 127 9.23 -5.85 -0.51
CA LEU A 127 8.14 -5.91 -1.49
C LEU A 127 8.55 -6.69 -2.75
N GLU A 128 9.81 -6.56 -3.17
CA GLU A 128 10.39 -7.32 -4.26
C GLU A 128 10.31 -8.83 -3.96
N ASP A 129 10.69 -9.25 -2.74
CA ASP A 129 10.64 -10.65 -2.31
C ASP A 129 9.22 -11.17 -2.17
N LYS A 130 8.29 -10.34 -1.70
CA LYS A 130 6.86 -10.70 -1.61
C LYS A 130 6.25 -10.88 -3.01
N LEU A 131 6.55 -9.99 -3.95
CA LEU A 131 6.07 -10.11 -5.34
C LEU A 131 6.64 -11.36 -6.01
N GLU A 132 7.92 -11.68 -5.79
CA GLU A 132 8.53 -12.90 -6.30
C GLU A 132 7.87 -14.15 -5.71
N ALA A 133 7.67 -14.20 -4.39
CA ALA A 133 7.01 -15.30 -3.72
C ALA A 133 5.56 -15.50 -4.17
N LEU A 134 4.84 -14.40 -4.43
CA LEU A 134 3.47 -14.44 -4.97
C LEU A 134 3.45 -14.96 -6.41
N ASP A 135 4.42 -14.59 -7.23
CA ASP A 135 4.55 -15.10 -8.61
C ASP A 135 4.82 -16.61 -8.61
N ASP A 136 5.76 -17.09 -7.79
CA ASP A 136 6.04 -18.52 -7.60
C ASP A 136 4.81 -19.29 -7.13
N LYS A 137 4.13 -18.77 -6.09
CA LYS A 137 2.93 -19.37 -5.53
C LYS A 137 1.81 -19.44 -6.57
N TRP A 138 1.66 -18.40 -7.38
CA TRP A 138 0.65 -18.39 -8.44
C TRP A 138 0.97 -19.37 -9.57
N ASP A 139 2.23 -19.52 -9.97
CA ASP A 139 2.64 -20.52 -10.95
C ASP A 139 2.34 -21.95 -10.48
N GLU A 140 2.41 -22.23 -9.17
CA GLU A 140 1.99 -23.51 -8.59
C GLU A 140 0.47 -23.68 -8.52
N VAL A 141 -0.25 -22.64 -8.08
CA VAL A 141 -1.69 -22.70 -7.80
C VAL A 141 -2.52 -22.66 -9.07
N ARG A 142 -2.12 -21.86 -10.07
CA ARG A 142 -2.90 -21.58 -11.27
C ARG A 142 -3.33 -22.84 -12.03
N PRO A 143 -2.47 -23.83 -12.34
CA PRO A 143 -2.91 -25.03 -13.04
C PRO A 143 -4.00 -25.80 -12.29
N ARG A 144 -3.94 -25.81 -10.94
CA ARG A 144 -4.95 -26.44 -10.09
C ARG A 144 -6.28 -25.69 -10.16
N VAL A 145 -6.23 -24.35 -10.16
CA VAL A 145 -7.42 -23.50 -10.36
C VAL A 145 -8.03 -23.75 -11.74
N GLU A 146 -7.22 -23.73 -12.80
CA GLU A 146 -7.71 -23.95 -14.18
C GLU A 146 -8.35 -25.33 -14.35
N GLN A 147 -7.73 -26.38 -13.79
CA GLN A 147 -8.32 -27.71 -13.76
C GLN A 147 -9.65 -27.73 -12.99
N ALA A 148 -9.69 -27.16 -11.78
CA ALA A 148 -10.89 -27.14 -10.96
C ALA A 148 -12.02 -26.34 -11.64
N VAL A 149 -11.72 -25.21 -12.28
CA VAL A 149 -12.68 -24.44 -13.06
C VAL A 149 -13.24 -25.29 -14.20
N GLY A 150 -12.40 -25.98 -14.97
CA GLY A 150 -12.84 -26.86 -16.06
C GLY A 150 -13.78 -27.97 -15.60
N GLU A 151 -13.46 -28.60 -14.46
CA GLU A 151 -14.29 -29.63 -13.83
C GLU A 151 -15.64 -29.06 -13.35
N GLN A 152 -15.65 -27.90 -12.69
CA GLN A 152 -16.87 -27.25 -12.21
C GLN A 152 -17.76 -26.77 -13.35
N VAL A 153 -17.20 -26.13 -14.38
CA VAL A 153 -17.97 -25.70 -15.57
C VAL A 153 -18.66 -26.91 -16.19
N THR A 154 -17.92 -28.00 -16.44
CA THR A 154 -18.48 -29.22 -17.04
C THR A 154 -19.61 -29.82 -16.17
N ARG A 155 -19.47 -29.75 -14.85
CA ARG A 155 -20.49 -30.25 -13.92
C ARG A 155 -21.72 -29.35 -13.90
N LEU A 156 -21.54 -28.04 -13.72
CA LEU A 156 -22.62 -27.06 -13.66
C LEU A 156 -23.40 -27.02 -14.97
N ASP A 157 -22.74 -27.21 -16.11
CA ASP A 157 -23.35 -27.32 -17.43
C ASP A 157 -24.38 -28.47 -17.48
N ARG A 158 -24.02 -29.66 -17.01
CA ARG A 158 -24.95 -30.79 -16.92
C ARG A 158 -26.10 -30.54 -15.96
N GLU A 159 -25.84 -29.89 -14.83
CA GLU A 159 -26.86 -29.57 -13.82
C GLU A 159 -27.84 -28.49 -14.34
N LEU A 160 -27.34 -27.51 -15.07
CA LEU A 160 -28.14 -26.52 -15.77
C LEU A 160 -29.04 -27.17 -16.80
N ASP A 161 -28.52 -28.03 -17.69
CA ASP A 161 -29.33 -28.70 -18.71
C ASP A 161 -30.46 -29.56 -18.11
N GLN A 162 -30.17 -30.21 -16.98
CA GLN A 162 -31.18 -30.98 -16.25
C GLN A 162 -32.27 -30.06 -15.68
N THR A 163 -31.88 -28.92 -15.12
CA THR A 163 -32.80 -27.94 -14.51
C THR A 163 -33.59 -27.20 -15.59
N GLU A 164 -32.98 -26.83 -16.71
CA GLU A 164 -33.62 -26.19 -17.86
C GLU A 164 -34.76 -27.06 -18.40
N ARG A 165 -34.52 -28.37 -18.57
CA ARG A 165 -35.56 -29.32 -18.99
C ARG A 165 -36.74 -29.37 -18.03
N GLN A 166 -36.56 -29.03 -16.75
CA GLN A 166 -37.64 -28.95 -15.77
C GLN A 166 -38.35 -27.60 -15.85
N VAL A 167 -37.61 -26.50 -15.98
CA VAL A 167 -38.14 -25.14 -16.19
C VAL A 167 -38.99 -25.07 -17.46
N ASN A 168 -38.58 -25.70 -18.55
CA ASN A 168 -39.33 -25.75 -19.80
C ASN A 168 -40.68 -26.49 -19.70
N ARG A 169 -40.91 -27.28 -18.63
CA ARG A 169 -42.20 -27.94 -18.36
C ARG A 169 -43.22 -27.01 -17.68
N LEU A 170 -42.81 -25.80 -17.28
CA LEU A 170 -43.67 -24.87 -16.54
C LEU A 170 -44.84 -24.29 -17.37
N GLY A 171 -44.78 -24.31 -18.71
CA GLY A 171 -45.80 -23.68 -19.56
C GLY A 171 -47.25 -24.15 -19.33
N ASN A 172 -47.43 -25.41 -18.91
CA ASN A 172 -48.73 -26.01 -18.55
C ASN A 172 -48.74 -26.64 -17.15
N ALA A 173 -47.88 -26.16 -16.25
CA ALA A 173 -47.66 -26.77 -14.94
C ALA A 173 -48.79 -26.49 -13.93
N ASN A 174 -49.04 -27.46 -13.03
CA ASN A 174 -49.84 -27.25 -11.83
C ASN A 174 -48.96 -26.83 -10.64
N ALA A 175 -49.58 -26.47 -9.51
CA ALA A 175 -48.86 -26.02 -8.31
C ALA A 175 -47.80 -27.00 -7.79
N VAL A 176 -48.02 -28.31 -7.94
CA VAL A 176 -47.06 -29.35 -7.52
C VAL A 176 -45.80 -29.32 -8.38
N VAL A 177 -45.98 -29.19 -9.70
CA VAL A 177 -44.85 -29.08 -10.64
C VAL A 177 -44.08 -27.79 -10.38
N VAL A 178 -44.76 -26.65 -10.21
CA VAL A 178 -44.12 -25.36 -9.90
C VAL A 178 -43.22 -25.48 -8.66
N LYS A 179 -43.73 -26.01 -7.55
CA LYS A 179 -42.95 -26.20 -6.32
C LYS A 179 -41.74 -27.12 -6.50
N SER A 180 -41.89 -28.19 -7.30
CA SER A 180 -40.79 -29.11 -7.60
C SER A 180 -39.69 -28.44 -8.42
N VAL A 181 -40.05 -27.63 -9.41
CA VAL A 181 -39.08 -26.91 -10.24
C VAL A 181 -38.39 -25.82 -9.42
N ASP A 182 -39.12 -25.09 -8.59
CA ASP A 182 -38.56 -24.09 -7.68
C ASP A 182 -37.47 -24.70 -6.77
N SER A 183 -37.77 -25.84 -6.15
CA SER A 183 -36.81 -26.57 -5.31
C SER A 183 -35.57 -27.04 -6.08
N ALA A 184 -35.73 -27.40 -7.36
CA ALA A 184 -34.59 -27.80 -8.21
C ALA A 184 -33.71 -26.59 -8.57
N VAL A 185 -34.32 -25.45 -8.89
CA VAL A 185 -33.62 -24.18 -9.14
C VAL A 185 -32.89 -23.71 -7.88
N ASP A 186 -33.48 -23.86 -6.70
CA ASP A 186 -32.83 -23.58 -5.41
C ASP A 186 -31.59 -24.46 -5.17
N SER A 187 -31.72 -25.75 -5.45
CA SER A 187 -30.61 -26.69 -5.33
C SER A 187 -29.47 -26.33 -6.27
N LEU A 188 -29.78 -26.00 -7.53
CA LEU A 188 -28.80 -25.53 -8.50
C LEU A 188 -28.09 -24.27 -8.01
N GLY A 189 -28.83 -23.27 -7.52
CA GLY A 189 -28.23 -22.03 -7.01
C GLY A 189 -27.29 -22.26 -5.83
N SER A 190 -27.64 -23.20 -4.95
CA SER A 190 -26.79 -23.60 -3.83
C SER A 190 -25.49 -24.26 -4.30
N ARG A 191 -25.55 -25.09 -5.35
CA ARG A 191 -24.38 -25.75 -5.94
C ARG A 191 -23.47 -24.77 -6.67
N ILE A 192 -24.03 -23.83 -7.44
CA ILE A 192 -23.26 -22.76 -8.08
C ILE A 192 -22.51 -21.93 -7.02
N THR A 193 -23.20 -21.55 -5.94
CA THR A 193 -22.58 -20.78 -4.84
C THR A 193 -21.46 -21.57 -4.16
N ALA A 194 -21.67 -22.86 -3.91
CA ALA A 194 -20.66 -23.73 -3.31
C ALA A 194 -19.43 -23.92 -4.23
N ALA A 195 -19.67 -24.12 -5.53
CA ALA A 195 -18.60 -24.23 -6.53
C ALA A 195 -17.77 -22.94 -6.60
N ARG A 196 -18.41 -21.76 -6.63
CA ARG A 196 -17.72 -20.46 -6.61
C ARG A 196 -16.85 -20.28 -5.38
N ARG A 197 -17.41 -20.49 -4.18
CA ARG A 197 -16.64 -20.40 -2.92
C ARG A 197 -15.45 -21.36 -2.87
N ALA A 198 -15.63 -22.57 -3.39
CA ALA A 198 -14.55 -23.55 -3.46
C ALA A 198 -13.43 -23.10 -4.40
N LEU A 199 -13.77 -22.47 -5.53
CA LEU A 199 -12.80 -21.93 -6.49
C LEU A 199 -12.11 -20.68 -5.95
N ASP A 200 -12.85 -19.73 -5.37
CA ASP A 200 -12.31 -18.52 -4.75
C ASP A 200 -11.29 -18.88 -3.67
N GLY A 201 -11.62 -19.85 -2.81
CA GLY A 201 -10.73 -20.31 -1.74
C GLY A 201 -9.38 -20.84 -2.21
N LEU A 202 -9.22 -21.20 -3.50
CA LEU A 202 -7.94 -21.64 -4.04
C LEU A 202 -6.94 -20.49 -4.26
N TYR A 203 -7.42 -19.27 -4.51
CA TYR A 203 -6.58 -18.13 -4.89
C TYR A 203 -6.81 -16.84 -4.08
N ASP A 204 -7.84 -16.77 -3.24
CA ASP A 204 -8.20 -15.56 -2.48
C ASP A 204 -7.05 -14.98 -1.65
N GLY A 205 -6.21 -15.83 -1.06
CA GLY A 205 -5.03 -15.39 -0.32
C GLY A 205 -4.02 -14.62 -1.20
N ILE A 206 -3.75 -15.12 -2.41
CA ILE A 206 -2.85 -14.45 -3.38
C ILE A 206 -3.48 -13.12 -3.81
N GLN A 207 -4.77 -13.14 -4.13
CA GLN A 207 -5.50 -11.96 -4.55
C GLN A 207 -5.48 -10.86 -3.47
N THR A 208 -5.75 -11.23 -2.22
CA THR A 208 -5.71 -10.31 -1.08
C THR A 208 -4.33 -9.68 -0.88
N GLU A 209 -3.26 -10.49 -0.93
CA GLU A 209 -1.89 -9.98 -0.81
C GLU A 209 -1.52 -9.02 -1.96
N LEU A 210 -1.89 -9.34 -3.21
CA LEU A 210 -1.66 -8.47 -4.35
C LEU A 210 -2.41 -7.14 -4.24
N TYR A 211 -3.65 -7.15 -3.77
CA TYR A 211 -4.41 -5.92 -3.51
C TYR A 211 -3.75 -5.02 -2.47
N GLN A 212 -3.22 -5.60 -1.39
CA GLN A 212 -2.53 -4.86 -0.35
C GLN A 212 -1.26 -4.20 -0.91
N ILE A 213 -0.48 -4.93 -1.72
CA ILE A 213 0.71 -4.38 -2.39
C ILE A 213 0.33 -3.26 -3.36
N GLU A 214 -0.66 -3.48 -4.22
CA GLU A 214 -1.15 -2.47 -5.16
C GLU A 214 -1.58 -1.19 -4.44
N TYR A 215 -2.35 -1.33 -3.36
CA TYR A 215 -2.78 -0.21 -2.54
C TYR A 215 -1.59 0.54 -1.94
N ALA A 216 -0.64 -0.18 -1.32
CA ALA A 216 0.56 0.40 -0.73
C ALA A 216 1.40 1.17 -1.76
N LEU A 217 1.67 0.57 -2.92
CA LEU A 217 2.40 1.23 -4.01
C LEU A 217 1.65 2.47 -4.53
N GLY A 218 0.31 2.41 -4.59
CA GLY A 218 -0.52 3.56 -4.92
C GLY A 218 -0.39 4.71 -3.92
N GLN A 219 -0.30 4.43 -2.62
CA GLN A 219 -0.05 5.45 -1.59
C GLN A 219 1.35 6.05 -1.70
N VAL A 220 2.37 5.22 -1.95
CA VAL A 220 3.74 5.68 -2.21
C VAL A 220 3.79 6.59 -3.44
N GLY A 221 3.14 6.21 -4.54
CA GLY A 221 3.05 7.03 -5.74
C GLY A 221 2.45 8.41 -5.47
N LYS A 222 1.32 8.45 -4.74
CA LYS A 222 0.68 9.72 -4.35
C LYS A 222 1.58 10.59 -3.47
N MET A 223 2.26 10.00 -2.49
CA MET A 223 3.22 10.72 -1.64
C MET A 223 4.32 11.35 -2.48
N LEU A 224 4.94 10.59 -3.39
CA LEU A 224 5.99 11.10 -4.26
C LEU A 224 5.47 12.18 -5.21
N ASP A 225 4.24 12.07 -5.72
CA ASP A 225 3.61 13.11 -6.55
C ASP A 225 3.40 14.40 -5.75
N LEU A 226 2.93 14.29 -4.50
CA LEU A 226 2.74 15.43 -3.61
C LEU A 226 4.06 16.14 -3.30
N MET A 227 5.11 15.38 -2.98
CA MET A 227 6.46 15.92 -2.72
C MET A 227 7.07 16.55 -3.97
N ALA A 228 6.98 15.90 -5.13
CA ALA A 228 7.48 16.45 -6.39
C ALA A 228 6.74 17.74 -6.79
N GLY A 229 5.48 17.90 -6.36
CA GLY A 229 4.70 19.11 -6.53
C GLY A 229 5.10 20.27 -5.60
N SER A 230 6.04 20.07 -4.67
CA SER A 230 6.54 21.13 -3.78
C SER A 230 7.66 21.95 -4.42
N GLN A 231 7.59 23.27 -4.22
CA GLN A 231 8.65 24.19 -4.66
C GLN A 231 9.78 24.31 -3.62
N GLU A 232 9.46 24.08 -2.34
CA GLU A 232 10.37 24.32 -1.20
C GLU A 232 10.94 23.02 -0.61
N ILE A 233 10.29 21.86 -0.82
CA ILE A 233 10.80 20.57 -0.36
C ILE A 233 11.90 20.07 -1.31
N ARG A 234 13.06 19.80 -0.73
CA ARG A 234 14.19 19.10 -1.35
C ARG A 234 14.65 18.02 -0.39
N LEU A 235 14.70 16.78 -0.87
CA LEU A 235 15.22 15.66 -0.11
C LEU A 235 16.76 15.79 0.00
N LEU A 236 17.29 15.49 1.18
CA LEU A 236 18.72 15.38 1.42
C LEU A 236 19.27 14.11 0.78
N GLU A 237 20.59 14.01 0.69
CA GLU A 237 21.25 12.77 0.26
C GLU A 237 20.90 11.63 1.22
N ALA A 238 20.59 10.46 0.67
CA ALA A 238 20.06 9.34 1.43
C ALA A 238 18.83 9.67 2.31
N GLU A 239 18.00 10.67 1.97
CA GLU A 239 16.70 10.89 2.60
C GLU A 239 15.59 10.20 1.80
N GLY A 240 14.90 9.26 2.45
CA GLY A 240 13.86 8.44 1.85
C GLY A 240 12.46 8.87 2.32
N PRO A 241 11.52 9.18 1.42
CA PRO A 241 10.16 9.54 1.80
C PRO A 241 9.35 8.32 2.26
N LEU A 242 8.53 8.51 3.30
CA LEU A 242 7.78 7.44 3.98
C LEU A 242 6.28 7.62 3.93
N LEU A 243 5.76 8.78 4.37
CA LEU A 243 4.33 9.07 4.45
C LEU A 243 4.00 10.48 3.97
N ALA A 244 2.77 10.65 3.48
CA ALA A 244 2.15 11.95 3.29
C ALA A 244 0.66 11.86 3.63
N VAL A 245 0.15 12.86 4.33
CA VAL A 245 -1.28 12.98 4.66
C VAL A 245 -1.71 14.43 4.56
N LYS A 246 -2.98 14.66 4.22
CA LYS A 246 -3.59 15.98 4.41
C LYS A 246 -3.65 16.27 5.90
N ALA A 247 -3.27 17.48 6.28
CA ALA A 247 -3.29 17.87 7.68
C ALA A 247 -3.68 19.34 7.82
N GLU A 248 -4.24 19.65 8.98
CA GLU A 248 -4.46 21.02 9.45
C GLU A 248 -3.53 21.27 10.64
N TRP A 249 -2.70 22.30 10.55
CA TRP A 249 -1.77 22.66 11.63
C TRP A 249 -2.43 23.65 12.59
N HIS A 250 -2.79 23.19 13.79
CA HIS A 250 -3.45 24.01 14.79
C HIS A 250 -2.41 24.84 15.55
N GLN A 251 -2.48 26.16 15.42
CA GLN A 251 -1.63 27.10 16.12
C GLN A 251 -2.37 27.59 17.37
N ASP A 252 -1.74 27.47 18.54
CA ASP A 252 -2.28 27.94 19.83
C ASP A 252 -3.69 27.44 20.19
N GLY A 253 -4.10 26.29 19.64
CA GLY A 253 -5.41 25.68 19.88
C GLY A 253 -6.53 26.19 18.96
N GLU A 254 -6.21 27.08 18.01
CA GLU A 254 -7.12 27.52 16.95
C GLU A 254 -6.91 26.70 15.66
N GLU A 255 -7.95 26.66 14.82
CA GLU A 255 -7.85 26.18 13.43
C GLU A 255 -6.76 26.96 12.71
N GLY A 256 -5.96 26.27 11.89
CA GLY A 256 -4.81 26.87 11.24
C GLY A 256 -4.67 26.46 9.78
N PRO A 257 -3.50 26.69 9.16
CA PRO A 257 -3.33 26.46 7.74
C PRO A 257 -3.55 24.98 7.38
N LYS A 258 -4.21 24.75 6.24
CA LYS A 258 -4.40 23.41 5.68
C LYS A 258 -3.33 23.09 4.66
N GLY A 259 -2.91 21.84 4.63
CA GLY A 259 -1.82 21.43 3.77
C GLY A 259 -1.53 19.95 3.83
N TYR A 260 -0.27 19.60 3.61
CA TYR A 260 0.22 18.25 3.66
C TYR A 260 1.33 18.13 4.70
N LEU A 261 1.17 17.15 5.58
CA LEU A 261 2.21 16.67 6.47
C LEU A 261 2.94 15.53 5.76
N PHE A 262 4.26 15.63 5.69
CA PHE A 262 5.13 14.63 5.10
C PHE A 262 6.09 14.09 6.16
N LEU A 263 6.38 12.81 6.04
CA LEU A 263 7.39 12.14 6.85
C LEU A 263 8.43 11.49 5.93
N THR A 264 9.70 11.76 6.20
CA THR A 264 10.84 11.03 5.64
C THR A 264 11.49 10.20 6.73
N ASP A 265 12.48 9.38 6.37
CA ASP A 265 13.33 8.67 7.34
C ASP A 265 14.30 9.57 8.12
N GLN A 266 14.16 10.89 8.01
CA GLN A 266 14.99 11.87 8.72
C GLN A 266 14.17 13.04 9.30
N ARG A 267 13.17 13.54 8.57
CA ARG A 267 12.47 14.79 8.86
C ARG A 267 10.96 14.66 8.87
N LEU A 268 10.34 15.53 9.67
CA LEU A 268 8.92 15.86 9.58
C LEU A 268 8.78 17.22 8.89
N LEU A 269 7.95 17.27 7.85
CA LEU A 269 7.75 18.47 7.03
C LEU A 269 6.26 18.81 6.95
N PHE A 270 5.88 20.08 7.11
CA PHE A 270 4.52 20.54 6.86
C PHE A 270 4.50 21.67 5.84
N GLU A 271 3.86 21.43 4.70
CA GLU A 271 3.64 22.41 3.64
C GLU A 271 2.16 22.82 3.63
N GLN A 272 1.89 24.11 3.89
CA GLN A 272 0.57 24.69 3.62
C GLN A 272 0.30 24.62 2.14
N ARG A 273 -0.89 24.12 1.77
CA ARG A 273 -1.32 24.02 0.37
C ARG A 273 -2.83 24.15 0.27
N GLU A 274 -3.31 25.39 0.23
CA GLU A 274 -4.74 25.70 0.24
C GLU A 274 -5.09 26.96 -0.57
N GLU A 275 -6.35 27.08 -0.94
CA GLU A 275 -6.90 28.26 -1.61
C GLU A 275 -7.38 29.26 -0.55
N VAL A 276 -6.65 30.37 -0.38
CA VAL A 276 -6.98 31.41 0.61
C VAL A 276 -7.71 32.55 -0.09
N VAL A 277 -8.86 32.96 0.44
CA VAL A 277 -9.58 34.16 -0.03
C VAL A 277 -8.81 35.40 0.41
N THR A 278 -8.10 36.03 -0.52
CA THR A 278 -7.26 37.20 -0.23
C THR A 278 -8.05 38.49 -0.18
N LYS A 279 -9.22 38.58 -0.86
CA LYS A 279 -10.12 39.74 -0.78
C LYS A 279 -11.60 39.35 -0.80
N LYS A 280 -12.30 39.66 0.29
CA LYS A 280 -13.78 39.66 0.35
C LYS A 280 -14.30 41.05 -0.04
N ARG A 281 -14.96 41.20 -1.18
CA ARG A 281 -15.69 42.43 -1.53
C ARG A 281 -17.17 42.25 -1.17
N PHE A 282 -17.64 43.00 -0.18
CA PHE A 282 -19.04 42.99 0.26
C PHE A 282 -19.99 43.35 -0.90
N GLY A 283 -20.98 42.48 -1.15
CA GLY A 283 -22.22 42.84 -1.84
C GLY A 283 -22.51 42.17 -3.19
N ILE A 284 -21.59 42.19 -4.17
CA ILE A 284 -21.97 41.85 -5.58
C ILE A 284 -20.84 41.23 -6.44
N PHE A 285 -19.65 40.91 -5.93
CA PHE A 285 -18.53 40.43 -6.77
C PHE A 285 -17.78 39.20 -6.21
N LYS A 286 -17.29 38.34 -7.13
CA LYS A 286 -16.51 37.11 -6.84
C LYS A 286 -15.35 37.40 -5.88
N ALA A 287 -15.16 36.54 -4.90
CA ALA A 287 -13.97 36.55 -4.04
C ALA A 287 -12.72 36.30 -4.89
N GLU A 288 -11.66 37.10 -4.69
CA GLU A 288 -10.33 36.79 -5.21
C GLU A 288 -9.69 35.78 -4.25
N SER A 289 -9.25 34.65 -4.80
CA SER A 289 -8.56 33.59 -4.08
C SER A 289 -7.18 33.36 -4.66
N GLU A 290 -6.24 32.95 -3.81
CA GLU A 290 -4.87 32.63 -4.18
C GLU A 290 -4.50 31.26 -3.60
N MET A 291 -3.84 30.44 -4.43
CA MET A 291 -3.26 29.18 -3.95
C MET A 291 -1.97 29.49 -3.19
N VAL A 292 -2.01 29.33 -1.88
CA VAL A 292 -0.83 29.47 -1.02
C VAL A 292 -0.13 28.12 -0.96
N GLN A 293 1.16 28.09 -1.30
CA GLN A 293 2.02 26.93 -1.15
C GLN A 293 3.30 27.35 -0.42
N LYS A 294 3.49 26.91 0.84
CA LYS A 294 4.61 27.33 1.68
C LYS A 294 5.00 26.26 2.71
N LEU A 295 6.28 25.98 2.84
CA LEU A 295 6.82 25.11 3.89
C LEU A 295 6.89 25.90 5.21
N HIS A 296 6.15 25.44 6.22
CA HIS A 296 6.14 26.06 7.55
C HIS A 296 7.00 25.31 8.55
N ILE A 297 7.03 23.98 8.46
CA ILE A 297 7.77 23.13 9.39
C ILE A 297 8.72 22.26 8.58
N ALA A 298 9.99 22.26 9.00
CA ALA A 298 11.00 21.32 8.58
C ALA A 298 11.90 21.04 9.79
N VAL A 299 11.65 19.93 10.48
CA VAL A 299 12.35 19.56 11.71
C VAL A 299 12.90 18.15 11.58
N GLN A 300 14.03 17.90 12.22
CA GLN A 300 14.55 16.54 12.26
C GLN A 300 13.71 15.70 13.22
N VAL A 301 13.48 14.44 12.88
CA VAL A 301 12.67 13.54 13.72
C VAL A 301 13.33 13.28 15.08
N HIS A 302 14.67 13.35 15.16
CA HIS A 302 15.41 13.25 16.42
C HIS A 302 15.30 14.50 17.31
N GLU A 303 14.79 15.62 16.80
CA GLU A 303 14.51 16.83 17.58
C GLU A 303 13.09 16.80 18.19
N ILE A 304 12.37 15.68 18.09
CA ILE A 304 11.04 15.52 18.67
C ILE A 304 11.18 14.85 20.04
N ASP A 305 11.00 15.63 21.11
CA ASP A 305 11.13 15.17 22.50
C ASP A 305 9.90 14.37 22.96
N GLN A 306 8.70 14.74 22.49
CA GLN A 306 7.46 14.05 22.85
C GLN A 306 6.54 13.90 21.65
N ILE A 307 5.98 12.70 21.51
CA ILE A 307 4.99 12.35 20.49
C ILE A 307 3.74 11.89 21.22
N VAL A 308 2.62 12.56 20.99
CA VAL A 308 1.32 12.24 21.57
C VAL A 308 0.32 12.07 20.44
N HIS A 309 -0.36 10.93 20.41
CA HIS A 309 -1.47 10.68 19.50
C HIS A 309 -2.77 10.56 20.31
N LYS A 310 -3.90 11.01 19.75
CA LYS A 310 -5.22 10.89 20.36
C LYS A 310 -6.32 11.07 19.34
N GLU A 311 -7.46 10.45 19.59
CA GLU A 311 -8.71 10.76 18.91
C GLU A 311 -9.46 11.84 19.72
N GLU A 312 -9.84 12.95 19.07
CA GLU A 312 -10.69 13.98 19.67
C GLU A 312 -12.02 14.13 18.93
N GLY A 313 -13.10 14.40 19.66
CA GLY A 313 -14.44 14.56 19.08
C GLY A 313 -15.18 13.25 18.80
N GLY A 314 -16.39 13.37 18.23
CA GLY A 314 -17.30 12.27 17.95
C GLY A 314 -18.35 12.04 19.03
N PHE A 315 -19.61 12.38 18.74
CA PHE A 315 -20.78 11.84 19.45
C PHE A 315 -21.38 10.74 18.56
N LEU A 316 -21.52 9.53 19.09
CA LEU A 316 -22.05 8.35 18.36
C LEU A 316 -21.21 7.89 17.15
N GLY A 317 -19.89 8.05 17.17
CA GLY A 317 -18.99 7.41 16.20
C GLY A 317 -18.91 8.07 14.81
N MET A 318 -19.46 9.28 14.63
CA MET A 318 -19.23 10.09 13.43
C MET A 318 -18.30 11.27 13.75
N GLY A 319 -17.22 11.42 12.97
CA GLY A 319 -16.34 12.59 13.00
C GLY A 319 -15.33 12.62 14.15
N LYS A 320 -14.62 11.51 14.40
CA LYS A 320 -13.40 11.55 15.22
C LYS A 320 -12.29 12.25 14.43
N ALA A 321 -11.59 13.16 15.09
CA ALA A 321 -10.41 13.82 14.57
C ALA A 321 -9.16 13.09 15.07
N ASP A 322 -8.30 12.67 14.15
CA ASP A 322 -6.99 12.08 14.46
C ASP A 322 -6.00 13.20 14.75
N ILE A 323 -5.56 13.31 16.01
CA ILE A 323 -4.68 14.40 16.46
C ILE A 323 -3.28 13.87 16.76
N LEU A 324 -2.28 14.49 16.12
CA LEU A 324 -0.86 14.30 16.42
C LEU A 324 -0.28 15.56 17.08
N GLU A 325 0.13 15.46 18.34
CA GLU A 325 0.78 16.52 19.11
C GLU A 325 2.26 16.20 19.31
N LEU A 326 3.11 17.17 18.98
CA LEU A 326 4.56 17.05 19.01
C LEU A 326 5.14 18.17 19.88
N VAL A 327 6.08 17.81 20.74
CA VAL A 327 6.93 18.75 21.48
C VAL A 327 8.34 18.58 20.95
N PHE A 328 8.97 19.69 20.56
CA PHE A 328 10.30 19.69 19.98
C PHE A 328 11.35 20.15 20.98
N ALA A 329 12.59 19.73 20.75
CA ALA A 329 13.76 20.15 21.48
C ALA A 329 13.95 21.68 21.41
N ALA A 330 14.63 22.23 22.41
CA ALA A 330 14.90 23.68 22.48
C ALA A 330 15.77 24.22 21.32
N THR A 331 16.42 23.33 20.57
CA THR A 331 17.20 23.65 19.37
C THR A 331 16.34 23.81 18.12
N ALA A 332 15.09 23.33 18.13
CA ALA A 332 14.19 23.46 17.00
C ALA A 332 13.60 24.88 16.90
N ASN A 333 13.31 25.32 15.68
CA ASN A 333 12.70 26.64 15.40
C ASN A 333 11.23 26.76 15.86
N LEU A 334 10.65 25.68 16.35
CA LEU A 334 9.28 25.58 16.81
C LEU A 334 9.29 24.75 18.10
N SER A 335 8.56 25.16 19.14
CA SER A 335 8.51 24.42 20.41
C SER A 335 7.47 23.30 20.43
N ARG A 336 6.38 23.46 19.68
CA ARG A 336 5.30 22.47 19.55
C ARG A 336 4.56 22.56 18.24
N ALA A 337 4.03 21.44 17.78
CA ALA A 337 3.08 21.38 16.68
C ALA A 337 1.91 20.47 17.05
N ARG A 338 0.71 20.83 16.59
CA ARG A 338 -0.49 20.02 16.71
C ARG A 338 -1.13 19.89 15.35
N PHE A 339 -1.33 18.67 14.88
CA PHE A 339 -1.94 18.39 13.59
C PHE A 339 -3.23 17.61 13.76
N HIS A 340 -4.24 17.99 13.00
CA HIS A 340 -5.38 17.14 12.69
C HIS A 340 -5.12 16.44 11.35
N LEU A 341 -5.09 15.11 11.35
CA LEU A 341 -4.81 14.30 10.17
C LEU A 341 -6.13 13.91 9.48
N ASP A 342 -6.18 14.09 8.16
CA ASP A 342 -7.35 13.73 7.34
C ASP A 342 -7.09 12.41 6.59
N GLY A 343 -7.70 11.34 7.10
CA GLY A 343 -7.73 10.02 6.46
C GLY A 343 -6.57 9.08 6.79
N GLN A 344 -5.76 9.38 7.81
CA GLN A 344 -4.77 8.45 8.40
C GLN A 344 -4.76 8.54 9.93
N ASP A 345 -4.39 7.45 10.58
CA ASP A 345 -4.39 7.31 12.04
C ASP A 345 -3.17 8.00 12.67
N SER A 346 -3.42 8.79 13.71
CA SER A 346 -2.36 9.46 14.46
C SER A 346 -1.43 8.49 15.24
N GLU A 347 -1.93 7.32 15.62
CA GLU A 347 -1.17 6.22 16.23
C GLU A 347 -0.14 5.66 15.26
N ASP A 348 -0.53 5.40 14.01
CA ASP A 348 0.38 4.90 12.96
C ASP A 348 1.52 5.90 12.68
N TRP A 349 1.20 7.20 12.66
CA TRP A 349 2.20 8.26 12.53
C TRP A 349 3.16 8.30 13.73
N ALA A 350 2.64 8.19 14.95
CA ALA A 350 3.46 8.13 16.15
C ALA A 350 4.37 6.91 16.17
N ALA A 351 3.86 5.74 15.77
CA ALA A 351 4.65 4.52 15.63
C ALA A 351 5.78 4.70 14.60
N MET A 352 5.50 5.30 13.43
CA MET A 352 6.50 5.55 12.40
C MET A 352 7.60 6.52 12.89
N LEU A 353 7.23 7.60 13.58
CA LEU A 353 8.18 8.53 14.17
C LEU A 353 9.13 7.83 15.17
N ASN A 354 8.60 6.97 16.04
CA ASN A 354 9.41 6.18 16.97
C ASN A 354 10.36 5.18 16.25
N ARG A 355 9.91 4.55 15.15
CA ARG A 355 10.76 3.67 14.32
C ARG A 355 11.91 4.43 13.67
N ILE A 356 11.69 5.68 13.28
CA ILE A 356 12.75 6.55 12.75
C ILE A 356 13.73 6.92 13.87
N GLN A 357 13.24 7.35 15.04
CA GLN A 357 14.10 7.72 16.19
C GLN A 357 14.97 6.56 16.69
N SER A 358 14.45 5.33 16.64
CA SER A 358 15.19 4.12 17.02
C SER A 358 16.14 3.61 15.92
N GLY A 359 16.05 4.14 14.69
CA GLY A 359 16.82 3.67 13.53
C GLY A 359 16.32 2.35 12.93
N GLU A 360 15.21 1.79 13.43
CA GLU A 360 14.62 0.55 12.89
C GLU A 360 14.25 0.69 11.41
N ILE A 361 13.83 1.90 11.02
CA ILE A 361 13.40 2.20 9.64
C ILE A 361 14.48 1.96 8.59
N ASP A 362 15.76 2.06 8.97
CA ASP A 362 16.88 1.83 8.04
C ASP A 362 16.93 0.37 7.57
N GLY A 363 16.41 -0.57 8.37
CA GLY A 363 16.28 -1.99 8.03
C GLY A 363 15.20 -2.26 6.97
N ASP A 364 14.26 -1.34 6.76
CA ASP A 364 13.22 -1.46 5.74
C ASP A 364 13.72 -1.04 4.35
N ARG A 365 14.91 -0.46 4.24
CA ARG A 365 15.48 -0.04 2.95
C ARG A 365 15.80 -1.22 2.04
N SER A 366 15.59 -1.02 0.74
CA SER A 366 16.05 -1.97 -0.28
C SER A 366 17.57 -2.09 -0.26
N GLU A 367 18.07 -3.32 -0.46
CA GLU A 367 19.51 -3.65 -0.41
C GLU A 367 20.34 -2.76 -1.36
N GLU A 368 19.76 -2.30 -2.46
CA GLU A 368 20.40 -1.41 -3.46
C GLU A 368 20.82 -0.05 -2.87
N TYR A 369 20.20 0.40 -1.78
CA TYR A 369 20.44 1.72 -1.17
C TYR A 369 21.21 1.68 0.14
N LEU A 370 21.72 0.51 0.56
CA LEU A 370 22.45 0.37 1.82
C LEU A 370 23.84 1.01 1.75
N GLU A 371 24.53 0.95 0.61
CA GLU A 371 25.85 1.58 0.44
C GLU A 371 25.75 3.12 0.47
N GLU A 372 24.69 3.68 -0.12
CA GLU A 372 24.39 5.13 -0.06
C GLU A 372 24.12 5.58 1.38
N LEU A 373 23.34 4.79 2.14
CA LEU A 373 23.07 5.07 3.54
C LEU A 373 24.34 5.09 4.39
N GLU A 374 25.23 4.11 4.20
CA GLU A 374 26.50 4.02 4.91
C GLU A 374 27.41 5.21 4.58
N ALA A 375 27.51 5.59 3.30
CA ALA A 375 28.28 6.75 2.86
C ALA A 375 27.75 8.06 3.47
N ALA A 376 26.43 8.25 3.51
CA ALA A 376 25.80 9.41 4.12
C ALA A 376 26.06 9.47 5.63
N ALA A 377 26.05 8.33 6.33
CA ALA A 377 26.37 8.26 7.76
C ALA A 377 27.84 8.61 8.05
N ILE A 378 28.79 8.11 7.24
CA ILE A 378 30.21 8.44 7.35
C ILE A 378 30.42 9.95 7.15
N THR A 379 29.75 10.53 6.15
CA THR A 379 29.82 11.96 5.85
C THR A 379 29.31 12.79 7.03
N SER A 380 28.17 12.40 7.61
CA SER A 380 27.59 12.99 8.83
C SER A 380 28.58 13.01 10.00
N ALA A 381 29.21 11.87 10.26
CA ALA A 381 30.12 11.69 11.38
C ALA A 381 31.48 12.38 11.18
N SER A 382 31.77 12.81 9.95
CA SER A 382 33.05 13.45 9.60
C SER A 382 33.06 14.96 9.85
N PHE A 383 31.95 15.57 10.30
CA PHE A 383 31.96 16.98 10.68
C PHE A 383 32.85 17.23 11.91
N PRO A 384 33.59 18.35 11.95
CA PRO A 384 34.39 18.68 13.13
C PRO A 384 33.49 19.04 14.32
N GLU A 385 33.84 18.59 15.53
CA GLU A 385 33.11 18.91 16.77
C GLU A 385 33.08 20.43 17.09
N LYS A 386 33.98 21.20 16.48
CA LYS A 386 34.10 22.65 16.68
C LYS A 386 34.25 23.38 15.37
N CYS A 387 33.63 24.55 15.26
CA CYS A 387 33.77 25.44 14.12
C CYS A 387 35.24 25.86 13.95
N PRO A 388 35.87 25.62 12.79
CA PRO A 388 37.25 26.04 12.55
C PRO A 388 37.47 27.55 12.63
N SER A 389 36.42 28.35 12.42
CA SER A 389 36.49 29.82 12.42
C SER A 389 36.32 30.46 13.79
N CYS A 390 35.42 29.94 14.64
CA CYS A 390 35.09 30.57 15.93
C CYS A 390 35.17 29.63 17.15
N TYR A 391 35.52 28.36 16.94
CA TYR A 391 35.62 27.31 17.98
C TYR A 391 34.33 27.00 18.75
N ALA A 392 33.18 27.54 18.31
CA ALA A 392 31.88 27.14 18.85
C ALA A 392 31.64 25.64 18.58
N ALA A 393 30.95 24.97 19.50
CA ALA A 393 30.55 23.58 19.32
C ALA A 393 29.63 23.44 18.10
N ILE A 394 29.86 22.41 17.30
CA ILE A 394 29.01 22.04 16.18
C ILE A 394 28.15 20.86 16.63
N PRO A 395 26.81 20.94 16.50
CA PRO A 395 25.95 19.80 16.81
C PRO A 395 26.24 18.64 15.85
N GLU A 396 25.91 17.42 16.27
CA GLU A 396 25.97 16.26 15.37
C GLU A 396 25.12 16.54 14.13
N GLN A 397 25.69 16.32 12.94
CA GLN A 397 24.99 16.62 11.71
C GLN A 397 24.05 15.48 11.34
N PRO A 398 22.82 15.77 10.88
CA PRO A 398 21.92 14.78 10.30
C PRO A 398 22.51 14.14 9.04
N ARG A 399 22.12 12.89 8.76
CA ARG A 399 22.58 12.16 7.56
C ARG A 399 22.27 12.95 6.29
N GLY A 400 23.17 12.89 5.31
CA GLY A 400 22.99 13.59 4.03
C GLY A 400 23.25 15.10 4.06
N VAL A 401 23.58 15.68 5.22
CA VAL A 401 24.08 17.05 5.31
C VAL A 401 25.54 17.07 4.88
N THR A 402 25.88 17.88 3.89
CA THR A 402 27.25 18.06 3.38
C THR A 402 27.83 19.43 3.70
N VAL A 403 27.00 20.34 4.22
CA VAL A 403 27.35 21.71 4.58
C VAL A 403 26.57 22.13 5.81
N TYR A 404 27.27 22.66 6.82
CA TYR A 404 26.69 23.26 8.02
C TYR A 404 27.05 24.76 8.09
N THR A 405 26.09 25.62 8.42
CA THR A 405 26.36 27.04 8.67
C THR A 405 26.43 27.29 10.17
N CYS A 406 27.59 27.70 10.67
CA CYS A 406 27.79 27.95 12.10
C CYS A 406 26.90 29.09 12.59
N GLU A 407 26.01 28.80 13.53
CA GLU A 407 25.05 29.76 14.09
C GLU A 407 25.71 30.96 14.80
N PHE A 408 26.95 30.80 15.27
CA PHE A 408 27.66 31.83 16.03
C PHE A 408 28.41 32.84 15.15
N CYS A 409 28.97 32.40 14.02
CA CYS A 409 29.83 33.24 13.18
C CYS A 409 29.47 33.26 11.69
N GLY A 410 28.48 32.46 11.27
CA GLY A 410 28.05 32.35 9.87
C GLY A 410 29.01 31.58 8.97
N ALA A 411 30.09 31.01 9.50
CA ALA A 411 31.04 30.26 8.69
C ALA A 411 30.43 28.94 8.18
N THR A 412 30.64 28.67 6.89
CA THR A 412 30.34 27.39 6.27
C THR A 412 31.37 26.35 6.74
N VAL A 413 30.87 25.24 7.28
CA VAL A 413 31.66 24.11 7.74
C VAL A 413 31.29 22.90 6.88
N GLN A 414 32.30 22.13 6.50
CA GLN A 414 32.17 20.92 5.70
C GLN A 414 32.70 19.71 6.48
N PRO A 415 32.31 18.48 6.10
CA PRO A 415 32.92 17.28 6.61
C PRO A 415 34.44 17.31 6.39
N LEU A 416 35.20 16.80 7.35
CA LEU A 416 36.62 16.54 7.18
C LEU A 416 36.79 15.50 6.07
N SER A 417 37.75 15.73 5.18
CA SER A 417 38.07 14.77 4.11
C SER A 417 38.38 13.41 4.73
N SER A 418 37.60 12.39 4.36
CA SER A 418 37.80 11.01 4.80
C SER A 418 39.13 10.44 4.31
#